data_AF-A0A091KU43-F1
#
_entry.id   AF-A0A091KU43-F1
#
_cell.length_a   1.000
_cell.length_b   1.000
_cell.length_c   1.000
_cell.angle_alpha   90.00
_cell.angle_beta   90.00
_cell.angle_gamma   90.00
#
_symmetry.space_group_name_H-M   'P 1'
#
loop_
_entity.id
_entity.type
_entity.pdbx_description
1 polymer ?
#
loop_
_entity_poly.entity_id
_entity_poly.type
_entity_poly.pdbx_seq_one_letter_code
_entity_poly.pdbx_strand_id
1 'polypeptide(L)'
;YGEVWRGVWHGENVAVKIFSSRDEQSWFRETEIYNTVLLRHDNILGEWGAEEAGGWLRGGTALDVETCLGLASSIICGLVHLHVEIFGTQGKPAIAHRDLKSRNILVKSNRQCCIADLG
;
A
#
# COMPACT_ATOMS: atom_id res chain seq x y z
N TYR A 1 3.78 -9.91 13.68
CA TYR A 1 3.13 -8.91 12.81
C TYR A 1 3.17 -7.57 13.54
N GLY A 2 3.62 -6.51 12.87
CA GLY A 2 3.83 -5.21 13.52
C GLY A 2 2.53 -4.46 13.87
N GLU A 3 2.61 -3.58 14.87
CA GLU A 3 1.52 -2.67 15.23
C GLU A 3 1.62 -1.39 14.40
N VAL A 4 0.50 -0.92 13.85
CA VAL A 4 0.45 0.30 13.03
C VAL A 4 -0.06 1.46 13.87
N TRP A 5 0.71 2.55 13.89
CA TRP A 5 0.43 3.78 14.61
C TRP A 5 0.34 4.95 13.63
N ARG A 6 -0.48 5.94 13.95
CA ARG A 6 -0.47 7.24 13.25
C ARG A 6 0.55 8.16 13.92
N GLY A 7 1.47 8.71 13.14
CA GLY A 7 2.43 9.73 13.56
C GLY A 7 2.29 11.02 12.75
N VAL A 8 3.07 12.04 13.13
CA VAL A 8 3.20 13.29 12.38
C VAL A 8 4.69 13.55 12.15
N TRP A 9 5.10 13.76 10.90
CA TRP A 9 6.48 14.07 10.53
C TRP A 9 6.50 15.24 9.55
N HIS A 10 7.24 16.31 9.90
CA HIS A 10 7.25 17.58 9.16
C HIS A 10 5.86 18.19 8.87
N GLY A 11 4.87 17.95 9.75
CA GLY A 11 3.50 18.44 9.59
C GLY A 11 2.58 17.52 8.79
N GLU A 12 3.12 16.47 8.18
CA GLU A 12 2.38 15.46 7.43
C GLU A 12 2.01 14.26 8.29
N ASN A 13 0.83 13.68 8.05
CA ASN A 13 0.44 12.43 8.70
C ASN A 13 1.21 11.25 8.09
N VAL A 14 1.76 10.38 8.94
CA VAL A 14 2.48 9.18 8.52
C VAL A 14 1.95 7.95 9.23
N ALA A 15 1.91 6.82 8.54
CA ALA A 15 1.73 5.52 9.18
C ALA A 15 3.10 4.96 9.62
N VAL A 16 3.19 4.53 10.88
CA VAL A 16 4.41 3.94 11.45
C VAL A 16 4.09 2.51 11.88
N LYS A 17 4.72 1.53 11.23
CA LYS A 17 4.59 0.11 11.59
C LYS A 17 5.76 -0.28 12.51
N ILE A 18 5.45 -0.59 13.77
CA ILE A 18 6.44 -0.93 14.81
C ILE A 18 6.45 -2.45 14.97
N PHE A 19 7.65 -3.04 14.91
CA PHE A 19 7.85 -4.47 15.10
C PHE A 19 8.57 -4.74 16.43
N SER A 20 8.20 -5.84 17.09
CA SER A 20 9.00 -6.39 18.18
C SER A 20 10.32 -6.91 17.65
N SER A 21 11.39 -6.87 18.45
CA SER A 21 12.68 -7.48 18.07
C SER A 21 12.59 -8.99 17.80
N ARG A 22 11.53 -9.65 18.29
CA ARG A 22 11.24 -11.06 17.99
C ARG A 22 10.74 -11.29 16.57
N ASP A 23 10.23 -10.25 15.91
CA ASP A 23 9.64 -10.27 14.57
C ASP A 23 10.58 -9.66 13.51
N GLU A 24 11.89 -9.57 13.78
CA GLU A 24 12.90 -8.94 12.91
C GLU A 24 12.88 -9.49 11.47
N GLN A 25 12.70 -10.80 11.29
CA GLN A 25 12.59 -11.40 9.96
C GLN A 25 11.35 -10.94 9.17
N SER A 26 10.27 -10.60 9.86
CA SER A 26 9.07 -10.07 9.20
C SER A 26 9.29 -8.62 8.78
N TRP A 27 9.92 -7.83 9.64
CA TRP A 27 10.33 -6.47 9.30
C TRP A 27 11.29 -6.45 8.11
N PHE A 28 12.30 -7.34 8.10
CA PHE A 28 13.28 -7.40 7.03
C PHE A 28 12.64 -7.75 5.69
N ARG A 29 11.77 -8.77 5.65
CA ARG A 29 11.06 -9.17 4.42
C ARG A 29 10.19 -8.05 3.86
N GLU A 30 9.41 -7.39 4.72
CA GLU A 30 8.57 -6.28 4.29
C GLU A 30 9.40 -5.12 3.76
N THR A 31 10.49 -4.77 4.46
CA THR A 31 11.42 -3.71 4.05
C THR A 31 12.13 -4.03 2.73
N GLU A 32 12.55 -5.28 2.53
CA GLU A 32 13.18 -5.74 1.30
C GLU A 32 12.21 -5.60 0.11
N ILE A 33 10.94 -5.97 0.31
CA ILE A 33 9.93 -5.82 -0.74
C ILE A 33 9.73 -4.34 -1.05
N TYR A 34 9.49 -3.47 -0.06
CA TYR A 34 9.31 -2.03 -0.30
C TYR A 34 10.53 -1.35 -0.98
N ASN A 35 11.73 -1.88 -0.77
CA ASN A 35 12.95 -1.41 -1.42
C ASN A 35 13.23 -2.03 -2.79
N THR A 36 12.33 -2.86 -3.32
CA THR A 36 12.46 -3.44 -4.66
C THR A 36 12.51 -2.33 -5.72
N VAL A 37 13.47 -2.44 -6.64
CA VAL A 37 13.67 -1.46 -7.70
C VAL A 37 12.43 -1.39 -8.60
N LEU A 38 12.04 -0.17 -8.98
CA LEU A 38 10.85 0.12 -9.79
C LEU A 38 9.50 -0.32 -9.17
N LEU A 39 9.43 -0.58 -7.86
CA LEU A 39 8.16 -0.92 -7.18
C LEU A 39 7.24 0.30 -6.95
N ARG A 40 7.79 1.52 -6.90
CA ARG A 40 7.01 2.72 -6.61
C ARG A 40 5.92 2.93 -7.68
N HIS A 41 4.68 3.06 -7.24
CA HIS A 41 3.52 3.24 -8.09
C HIS A 41 2.39 3.88 -7.29
N ASP A 42 1.54 4.72 -7.91
CA ASP A 42 0.47 5.45 -7.20
C ASP A 42 -0.53 4.54 -6.46
N ASN A 43 -0.65 3.28 -6.89
CA ASN A 43 -1.53 2.28 -6.28
C ASN A 43 -0.79 1.23 -5.44
N ILE A 44 0.47 1.49 -5.07
CA ILE A 44 1.25 0.72 -4.10
C ILE A 44 1.72 1.70 -3.02
N LEU A 45 1.44 1.38 -1.75
CA LEU A 45 1.82 2.26 -0.65
C LEU A 45 3.34 2.48 -0.66
N GLY A 46 3.78 3.73 -0.53
CA GLY A 46 5.20 4.04 -0.39
C GLY A 46 5.75 3.60 0.97
N GLU A 47 7.05 3.29 1.03
CA GLU A 47 7.79 2.95 2.26
C GLU A 47 7.56 3.98 3.39
N TRP A 48 7.56 5.26 3.03
CA TRP A 48 7.21 6.36 3.92
C TRP A 48 5.73 6.62 3.68
N GLY A 49 4.86 6.01 4.49
CA GLY A 49 3.39 6.07 4.39
C GLY A 49 2.78 7.46 4.62
N ALA A 50 3.36 8.50 4.01
CA ALA A 50 2.86 9.85 3.87
C ALA A 50 1.87 9.90 2.71
N GLU A 51 0.77 9.16 2.84
CA GLU A 51 -0.39 9.37 1.99
C GLU A 51 -1.54 9.82 2.88
N GLU A 52 -2.17 10.93 2.50
CA GLU A 52 -3.35 11.42 3.18
C GLU A 52 -4.48 10.42 2.96
N ALA A 53 -4.76 9.60 3.98
CA ALA A 53 -5.95 8.78 4.01
C ALA A 53 -7.15 9.71 3.82
N GLY A 54 -7.83 9.56 2.67
CA GLY A 54 -9.02 10.32 2.40
C GLY A 54 -9.97 10.11 3.54
N GLY A 55 -10.45 11.19 4.15
CA GLY A 55 -11.31 11.15 5.32
C GLY A 55 -12.27 9.99 5.18
N TRP A 56 -12.11 8.99 6.05
CA TRP A 56 -12.73 7.66 5.98
C TRP A 56 -14.06 7.77 5.27
N LEU A 57 -14.30 6.99 4.20
CA LEU A 57 -15.63 6.80 3.64
C LEU A 57 -16.57 6.62 4.85
N ARG A 58 -17.28 7.68 5.23
CA ARG A 58 -17.93 7.72 6.54
C ARG A 58 -18.93 6.58 6.48
N GLY A 59 -18.77 5.60 7.37
CA GLY A 59 -19.56 4.38 7.36
C GLY A 59 -21.04 4.73 7.21
N GLY A 60 -21.67 4.23 6.15
CA GLY A 60 -23.08 4.49 5.85
C GLY A 60 -23.38 5.25 4.56
N THR A 61 -22.38 5.68 3.78
CA THR A 61 -22.62 6.29 2.47
C THR A 61 -22.57 5.23 1.38
N ALA A 62 -23.70 4.99 0.69
CA ALA A 62 -23.68 4.17 -0.51
C ALA A 62 -22.74 4.80 -1.55
N LEU A 63 -21.78 4.03 -2.05
CA LEU A 63 -20.91 4.48 -3.13
C LEU A 63 -21.69 4.45 -4.44
N ASP A 64 -21.56 5.50 -5.25
CA ASP A 64 -22.05 5.46 -6.62
C ASP A 64 -21.19 4.50 -7.47
N VAL A 65 -21.72 4.13 -8.64
CA VAL A 65 -21.06 3.19 -9.55
C VAL A 65 -19.71 3.72 -10.01
N GLU A 66 -19.61 5.02 -10.27
CA GLU A 66 -18.38 5.67 -10.72
C GLU A 66 -17.27 5.56 -9.67
N THR A 67 -17.57 5.84 -8.41
CA THR A 67 -16.62 5.68 -7.31
C THR A 67 -16.25 4.22 -7.12
N CYS A 68 -17.20 3.29 -7.18
CA CYS A 68 -16.90 1.85 -7.11
C CYS A 68 -15.91 1.41 -8.20
N LEU A 69 -16.13 1.87 -9.43
CA LEU A 69 -15.25 1.56 -10.57
C LEU A 69 -13.87 2.19 -10.40
N GLY A 70 -13.78 3.43 -9.91
CA GLY A 70 -12.51 4.09 -9.63
C GLY A 70 -11.67 3.35 -8.57
N LEU A 71 -12.31 2.93 -7.47
CA LEU A 71 -11.67 2.13 -6.42
C LEU A 71 -11.21 0.77 -6.97
N ALA A 72 -12.06 0.07 -7.72
CA ALA A 72 -11.69 -1.22 -8.31
C ALA A 72 -10.54 -1.08 -9.33
N SER A 73 -10.62 -0.08 -10.22
CA SER A 73 -9.60 0.17 -11.23
C SER A 73 -8.24 0.47 -10.60
N SER A 74 -8.20 1.30 -9.55
CA SER A 74 -6.95 1.62 -8.85
C SER A 74 -6.32 0.40 -8.16
N ILE A 75 -7.13 -0.49 -7.54
CA ILE A 75 -6.63 -1.76 -6.99
C ILE A 75 -6.05 -2.65 -8.10
N ILE A 76 -6.74 -2.77 -9.23
CA ILE A 76 -6.29 -3.57 -10.38
C ILE A 76 -4.97 -3.03 -10.93
N CYS A 77 -4.82 -1.71 -11.08
CA CYS A 77 -3.57 -1.09 -11.52
C CYS A 77 -2.40 -1.45 -10.59
N GLY A 78 -2.60 -1.40 -9.26
CA GLY A 78 -1.61 -1.83 -8.28
C GLY A 78 -1.25 -3.31 -8.42
N LEU A 79 -2.24 -4.20 -8.55
CA LEU A 79 -2.00 -5.64 -8.72
C LEU A 79 -1.26 -5.97 -10.01
N VAL A 80 -1.64 -5.34 -11.12
CA VAL A 80 -0.94 -5.49 -12.40
C VAL A 80 0.51 -5.06 -12.24
N HIS A 81 0.76 -3.92 -11.60
CA HIS A 81 2.12 -3.46 -11.35
C HIS A 81 2.93 -4.45 -10.49
N LEU A 82 2.35 -5.04 -9.44
CA LEU A 82 3.00 -6.09 -8.65
C LEU A 82 3.34 -7.32 -9.51
N HIS A 83 2.37 -7.83 -10.27
CA HIS A 83 2.50 -9.08 -11.01
C HIS A 83 3.37 -9.01 -12.26
N VAL A 84 3.48 -7.83 -12.90
CA VAL A 84 4.26 -7.68 -14.12
C VAL A 84 5.74 -7.63 -13.78
N GLU A 85 6.52 -8.53 -14.39
CA GLU A 85 7.98 -8.43 -14.39
C GLU A 85 8.42 -7.30 -15.32
N ILE A 86 9.30 -6.43 -14.82
CA ILE A 86 9.90 -5.34 -15.60
C ILE A 86 11.35 -5.74 -15.88
N PHE A 87 11.69 -5.98 -17.14
CA PHE A 87 13.03 -6.39 -17.56
C PHE A 87 13.99 -5.20 -17.67
N GLY A 88 15.27 -5.43 -17.35
CA GLY A 88 16.33 -4.43 -17.46
C GLY A 88 17.47 -4.68 -16.47
N THR A 89 18.53 -3.88 -16.53
CA THR A 89 19.67 -3.93 -15.58
C THR A 89 19.26 -3.64 -14.14
N GLN A 90 18.12 -2.98 -13.96
CA GLN A 90 17.46 -2.67 -12.69
C GLN A 90 15.98 -3.07 -12.79
N GLY A 91 15.73 -4.32 -13.17
CA GLY A 91 14.39 -4.85 -13.35
C GLY A 91 13.62 -5.02 -12.03
N LYS A 92 12.30 -5.14 -12.15
CA LYS A 92 11.40 -5.50 -11.03
C LYS A 92 10.92 -6.94 -11.25
N PRO A 93 11.13 -7.86 -10.30
CA PRO A 93 10.53 -9.19 -10.39
C PRO A 93 9.00 -9.12 -10.32
N ALA A 94 8.32 -10.15 -10.80
CA ALA A 94 6.91 -10.37 -10.49
C ALA A 94 6.74 -10.66 -9.00
N ILE A 95 5.83 -9.95 -8.33
CA ILE A 95 5.58 -10.05 -6.89
C ILE A 95 4.14 -10.47 -6.67
N ALA A 96 3.90 -11.58 -5.98
CA ALA A 96 2.56 -11.95 -5.51
C ALA A 96 2.34 -11.41 -4.09
N HIS A 97 1.23 -10.71 -3.86
CA HIS A 97 0.93 -10.14 -2.53
C HIS A 97 0.63 -11.21 -1.46
N ARG A 98 -0.10 -12.27 -1.81
CA ARG A 98 -0.44 -13.43 -0.94
C ARG A 98 -1.35 -13.19 0.26
N ASP A 99 -1.63 -11.94 0.64
CA ASP A 99 -2.58 -11.58 1.71
C ASP A 99 -3.49 -10.42 1.29
N LEU A 100 -3.95 -10.46 0.04
CA LEU A 100 -4.83 -9.43 -0.50
C LEU A 100 -6.22 -9.52 0.14
N LYS A 101 -6.57 -8.51 0.92
CA LYS A 101 -7.86 -8.35 1.61
C LYS A 101 -8.20 -6.87 1.76
N SER A 102 -9.47 -6.54 1.99
CA SER A 102 -9.92 -5.15 2.11
C SER A 102 -9.19 -4.34 3.19
N ARG A 103 -8.71 -4.99 4.26
CA ARG A 103 -7.91 -4.35 5.31
C ARG A 103 -6.54 -3.87 4.82
N ASN A 104 -6.01 -4.47 3.76
CA ASN A 104 -4.70 -4.16 3.19
C ASN A 104 -4.82 -3.21 1.97
N ILE A 105 -6.02 -2.66 1.75
CA ILE A 105 -6.28 -1.64 0.75
C ILE A 105 -6.58 -0.32 1.46
N LEU A 106 -5.78 0.71 1.17
CA LEU A 106 -5.99 2.05 1.69
C LEU A 106 -6.69 2.92 0.63
N VAL A 107 -7.63 3.76 1.06
CA VAL A 107 -8.29 4.75 0.20
C VAL A 107 -7.68 6.13 0.47
N LYS A 108 -7.16 6.75 -0.58
CA LYS A 108 -6.50 8.06 -0.56
C LYS A 108 -7.52 9.19 -0.67
N SER A 109 -7.10 10.42 -0.33
CA SER A 109 -7.96 11.62 -0.42
C SER A 109 -8.44 11.92 -1.84
N ASN A 110 -7.67 11.53 -2.85
CA ASN A 110 -8.03 11.62 -4.26
C ASN A 110 -9.00 10.52 -4.74
N ARG A 111 -9.60 9.73 -3.83
CA ARG A 111 -10.52 8.61 -4.11
C ARG A 111 -9.93 7.45 -4.90
N GLN A 112 -8.61 7.33 -4.96
CA GLN A 112 -7.94 6.12 -5.45
C GLN A 112 -7.52 5.22 -4.30
N CYS A 113 -7.29 3.95 -4.60
CA CYS A 113 -6.74 3.00 -3.66
C CYS A 113 -5.23 2.82 -3.83
N CYS A 114 -4.56 2.39 -2.78
CA CYS A 114 -3.24 1.77 -2.86
C CYS A 114 -3.19 0.47 -2.04
N ILE A 115 -2.34 -0.45 -2.47
CA ILE A 115 -2.10 -1.75 -1.82
C ILE A 115 -1.01 -1.56 -0.76
N ALA A 116 -1.25 -2.06 0.45
CA ALA A 116 -0.35 -2.00 1.60
C ALA A 116 -0.05 -3.41 2.14
N ASP A 117 0.85 -3.49 3.13
CA ASP A 117 1.16 -4.72 3.87
C ASP A 117 1.74 -5.83 2.96
N LEU A 118 2.91 -5.53 2.38
CA LEU A 118 3.59 -6.42 1.42
C LEU A 118 4.50 -7.48 2.08
N GLY A 119 4.50 -7.59 3.42
CA GLY A 119 5.43 -8.41 4.22
C GLY A 119 5.11 -9.90 4.32
#